data_AF-A0A6C0KIY3-F1
#
_entry.id   AF-A0A6C0KIY3-F1
#
_cell.length_a   1.000
_cell.length_b   1.000
_cell.length_c   1.000
_cell.angle_alpha   90.00
_cell.angle_beta   90.00
_cell.angle_gamma   90.00
#
_symmetry.space_group_name_H-M   'P 1'
#
loop_
_entity.id
_entity.type
_entity.pdbx_description
1 polymer ?
#
loop_
_entity_poly.entity_id
_entity_poly.type
_entity_poly.pdbx_seq_one_letter_code
_entity_poly.pdbx_strand_id
1 'polypeptide(L)'
;MTCFWDGILNRLTEEDFKQFNIKKPKNKEFVLFLKKHNQQTTHVSWNNESLTKKQLEENFTHVKDFDVNTIGGGYFCSTFEPFLFLVSQLFQVNLNHNYCGHMIQYRINEKNRVLQFRSNKSHFSV
;
A
#
# COMPACT_ATOMS: atom_id res chain seq x y z
N MET A 1 -9.15 -15.25 1.37
CA MET A 1 -9.62 -13.85 1.46
C MET A 1 -8.43 -12.93 1.71
N THR A 2 -7.43 -12.92 0.84
CA THR A 2 -6.22 -12.08 0.98
C THR A 2 -6.03 -11.12 -0.19
N CYS A 3 -7.11 -10.90 -0.95
CA CYS A 3 -7.09 -10.23 -2.26
C CYS A 3 -6.44 -8.83 -2.24
N PHE A 4 -6.50 -8.10 -1.12
CA PHE A 4 -5.77 -6.84 -0.94
C PHE A 4 -4.24 -7.06 -1.03
N TRP A 5 -3.72 -7.98 -0.23
CA TRP A 5 -2.29 -8.33 -0.19
C TRP A 5 -1.84 -8.98 -1.50
N ASP A 6 -2.62 -9.92 -2.02
CA ASP A 6 -2.36 -10.58 -3.30
C ASP A 6 -2.33 -9.55 -4.44
N GLY A 7 -3.29 -8.63 -4.47
CA GLY A 7 -3.39 -7.60 -5.51
C GLY A 7 -2.16 -6.69 -5.53
N ILE A 8 -1.72 -6.23 -4.36
CA ILE A 8 -0.50 -5.43 -4.24
C ILE A 8 0.71 -6.23 -4.70
N LEU A 9 0.91 -7.44 -4.15
CA LEU A 9 2.07 -8.28 -4.49
C LEU A 9 2.10 -8.61 -5.97
N ASN A 10 0.96 -8.88 -6.61
CA ASN A 10 0.90 -9.19 -8.04
C ASN A 10 1.35 -8.03 -8.94
N ARG A 11 1.25 -6.78 -8.47
CA ARG A 11 1.72 -5.60 -9.22
C ARG A 11 3.18 -5.24 -8.95
N LEU A 12 3.76 -5.73 -7.87
CA LEU A 12 5.18 -5.60 -7.57
C LEU A 12 5.98 -6.72 -8.26
N THR A 13 7.13 -6.39 -8.81
CA THR A 13 8.03 -7.33 -9.51
C THR A 13 9.11 -7.83 -8.55
N GLU A 14 9.88 -8.84 -8.97
CA GLU A 14 11.04 -9.27 -8.18
C GLU A 14 12.10 -8.16 -8.05
N GLU A 15 12.28 -7.33 -9.09
CA GLU A 15 13.19 -6.19 -9.06
C GLU A 15 12.84 -5.19 -7.95
N ASP A 16 11.54 -4.98 -7.68
CA ASP A 16 11.08 -4.10 -6.60
C ASP A 16 11.58 -4.55 -5.23
N PHE A 17 11.82 -5.85 -5.04
CA PHE A 17 12.31 -6.41 -3.79
C PHE A 17 13.85 -6.53 -3.73
N LYS A 18 14.53 -6.49 -4.87
CA LYS A 18 16.00 -6.56 -4.92
C LYS A 18 16.66 -5.38 -4.21
N GLN A 19 16.07 -4.19 -4.25
CA GLN A 19 16.57 -3.02 -3.51
C GLN A 19 16.61 -3.24 -1.98
N PHE A 20 15.84 -4.21 -1.48
CA PHE A 20 15.81 -4.61 -0.07
C PHE A 20 16.61 -5.89 0.21
N ASN A 21 17.30 -6.43 -0.80
CA ASN A 21 18.02 -7.70 -0.74
C ASN A 21 17.17 -8.88 -0.26
N ILE A 22 15.89 -8.93 -0.68
CA ILE A 22 14.98 -10.04 -0.39
C ILE A 22 14.33 -10.58 -1.67
N LYS A 23 13.90 -11.83 -1.63
CA LYS A 23 13.02 -12.40 -2.66
C LYS A 23 11.59 -11.89 -2.46
N LYS A 24 10.81 -11.87 -3.54
CA LYS A 24 9.39 -11.51 -3.49
C LYS A 24 8.66 -12.42 -2.47
N PRO A 25 8.13 -11.85 -1.37
CA PRO A 25 7.55 -12.63 -0.28
C PRO A 25 6.13 -13.09 -0.58
N LYS A 26 5.62 -14.02 0.23
CA LYS A 26 4.18 -14.34 0.30
C LYS A 26 3.44 -13.31 1.16
N ASN A 27 2.11 -13.36 1.19
CA ASN A 27 1.26 -12.36 1.85
C ASN A 27 1.65 -12.05 3.31
N LYS A 28 1.78 -13.07 4.17
CA LYS A 28 2.12 -12.83 5.59
C LYS A 28 3.50 -12.19 5.75
N GLU A 29 4.47 -12.69 5.00
CA GLU A 29 5.84 -12.16 4.96
C GLU A 29 5.87 -10.74 4.41
N PHE A 30 5.03 -10.42 3.43
CA PHE A 30 4.89 -9.08 2.89
C PHE A 30 4.35 -8.10 3.92
N VAL A 31 3.30 -8.46 4.67
CA VAL A 31 2.79 -7.58 5.73
C VAL A 31 3.84 -7.41 6.83
N LEU A 32 4.54 -8.48 7.23
CA LEU A 32 5.66 -8.39 8.18
C LEU A 32 6.78 -7.49 7.65
N PHE A 33 7.10 -7.57 6.36
CA PHE A 33 8.06 -6.70 5.70
C PHE A 33 7.62 -5.22 5.75
N LEU A 34 6.35 -4.94 5.44
CA LEU A 34 5.79 -3.58 5.51
C LEU A 34 5.85 -3.05 6.95
N LYS A 35 5.46 -3.85 7.94
CA LYS A 35 5.56 -3.46 9.36
C LYS A 35 6.99 -3.19 9.80
N LYS A 36 7.95 -4.02 9.36
CA LYS A 36 9.38 -3.84 9.67
C LYS A 36 9.95 -2.55 9.09
N HIS A 37 9.48 -2.15 7.90
CA HIS A 37 9.92 -0.94 7.21
C HIS A 37 8.90 0.20 7.33
N ASN A 38 8.05 0.15 8.36
CA ASN A 38 7.05 1.17 8.60
C ASN A 38 7.73 2.50 8.89
N GLN A 39 7.28 3.56 8.23
CA GLN A 39 7.83 4.90 8.31
C GLN A 39 6.77 5.92 7.92
N GLN A 40 6.97 7.17 8.31
CA GLN A 40 6.10 8.26 7.87
C GLN A 40 6.24 8.46 6.36
N THR A 41 5.10 8.51 5.66
CA THR A 41 5.04 8.57 4.19
C THR A 41 5.06 10.01 3.67
N THR A 42 6.09 10.78 4.04
CA THR A 42 6.19 12.23 3.78
C THR A 42 6.36 12.59 2.31
N HIS A 43 6.75 11.64 1.47
CA HIS A 43 6.99 11.87 0.04
C HIS A 43 5.82 11.48 -0.86
N VAL A 44 4.72 11.01 -0.27
CA VAL A 44 3.54 10.56 -1.01
C VAL A 44 2.42 11.58 -0.83
N SER A 45 1.90 12.12 -1.93
CA SER A 45 0.68 12.92 -1.93
C SER A 45 -0.55 12.05 -2.22
N TRP A 46 -1.69 12.47 -1.67
CA TRP A 46 -3.00 11.86 -1.86
C TRP A 46 -3.87 12.82 -2.67
N ASN A 47 -4.27 12.42 -3.87
CA ASN A 47 -5.03 13.27 -4.80
C ASN A 47 -4.38 14.65 -5.04
N ASN A 48 -3.04 14.67 -5.16
CA ASN A 48 -2.20 15.87 -5.29
C ASN A 48 -2.11 16.76 -4.03
N GLU A 49 -2.66 16.32 -2.90
CA GLU A 49 -2.53 17.00 -1.62
C GLU A 49 -1.48 16.30 -0.72
N SER A 50 -0.67 17.10 -0.04
CA SER A 50 0.26 16.59 0.96
C SER A 50 -0.51 16.18 2.23
N LEU A 51 -0.07 15.09 2.85
CA LEU A 51 -0.68 14.64 4.10
C LEU A 51 -0.32 15.59 5.25
N THR A 52 -1.29 15.82 6.13
CA THR A 52 -1.06 16.49 7.41
C THR A 52 -0.22 15.62 8.34
N LYS A 53 0.44 16.24 9.34
CA LYS A 53 1.20 15.50 10.36
C LYS A 53 0.35 14.44 11.06
N LYS A 54 -0.89 14.79 11.41
CA LYS A 54 -1.84 13.87 12.05
C LYS A 54 -2.13 12.65 11.19
N GLN A 55 -2.40 12.84 9.90
CA GLN A 55 -2.63 11.72 8.97
C GLN A 55 -1.39 10.83 8.81
N LEU A 56 -0.19 11.40 8.79
CA LEU A 56 1.06 10.64 8.75
C LEU A 56 1.25 9.78 10.01
N GLU A 57 0.93 10.34 11.19
CA GLU A 57 0.97 9.63 12.48
C GLU A 57 -0.08 8.52 12.57
N GLU A 58 -1.31 8.79 12.12
CA GLU A 58 -2.39 7.81 12.06
C GLU A 58 -2.03 6.65 11.11
N ASN A 59 -1.49 6.94 9.93
CA ASN A 59 -1.04 5.92 8.99
C ASN A 59 0.08 5.04 9.56
N PHE A 60 1.09 5.66 10.17
CA PHE A 60 2.18 4.94 10.82
C PHE A 60 1.65 4.03 11.94
N THR A 61 0.78 4.57 12.79
CA THR A 61 0.19 3.83 13.91
C THR A 61 -0.66 2.66 13.42
N HIS A 62 -1.48 2.86 12.39
CA HIS A 62 -2.28 1.80 11.79
C HIS A 62 -1.41 0.62 11.32
N VAL A 63 -0.34 0.88 10.57
CA VAL A 63 0.57 -0.18 10.11
C VAL A 63 1.27 -0.85 11.30
N LYS A 64 1.74 -0.06 12.28
CA LYS A 64 2.41 -0.56 13.48
C LYS A 64 1.52 -1.50 14.29
N ASP A 65 0.23 -1.20 14.41
CA ASP A 65 -0.68 -1.92 15.29
C ASP A 65 -1.46 -3.04 14.57
N PHE A 66 -1.41 -3.08 13.24
CA PHE A 66 -2.10 -4.12 12.44
C PHE A 66 -1.71 -5.56 12.85
N ASP A 67 -2.68 -6.39 13.24
CA ASP A 67 -2.43 -7.80 13.57
C ASP A 67 -2.26 -8.66 12.31
N VAL A 68 -1.02 -9.10 12.06
CA VAL A 68 -0.65 -9.97 10.92
C VAL A 68 -1.35 -11.33 10.90
N ASN A 69 -1.93 -11.78 12.01
CA ASN A 69 -2.66 -13.03 12.05
C ASN A 69 -4.09 -12.90 11.52
N THR A 70 -4.59 -11.68 11.36
CA THR A 70 -5.95 -11.41 10.84
C THR A 70 -6.04 -11.38 9.32
N ILE A 71 -4.90 -11.43 8.60
CA ILE A 71 -4.86 -11.32 7.12
C ILE A 71 -5.74 -12.34 6.40
N GLY A 72 -5.98 -13.51 7.01
CA GLY A 72 -6.83 -14.56 6.45
C GLY A 72 -8.31 -14.15 6.36
N GLY A 73 -8.74 -13.20 7.19
CA GLY A 73 -10.09 -12.62 7.21
C GLY A 73 -10.29 -11.47 6.22
N GLY A 74 -9.26 -11.10 5.46
CA GLY A 74 -9.30 -9.95 4.56
C GLY A 74 -8.74 -8.69 5.18
N TYR A 75 -8.86 -7.61 4.42
CA TYR A 75 -8.45 -6.27 4.83
C TYR A 75 -9.48 -5.29 4.28
N PHE A 76 -10.03 -4.46 5.16
CA PHE A 76 -11.05 -3.47 4.79
C PHE A 76 -10.37 -2.27 4.15
N CYS A 77 -10.41 -2.26 2.83
CA CYS A 77 -9.90 -1.17 1.99
C CYS A 77 -10.99 -0.13 1.73
N SER A 78 -10.61 1.14 1.84
CA SER A 78 -11.40 2.36 1.72
C SER A 78 -10.68 3.37 0.81
N THR A 79 -11.00 4.67 0.92
CA THR A 79 -10.42 5.73 0.09
C THR A 79 -9.09 6.28 0.59
N PHE A 80 -8.68 5.94 1.82
CA PHE A 80 -7.47 6.45 2.46
C PHE A 80 -6.73 5.29 3.14
N GLU A 81 -5.78 4.69 2.42
CA GLU A 81 -5.21 3.40 2.79
C GLU A 81 -3.76 3.47 3.28
N PRO A 82 -3.50 3.29 4.59
CA PRO A 82 -2.15 3.37 5.16
C PRO A 82 -1.14 2.45 4.48
N PHE A 83 -1.54 1.23 4.15
CA PHE A 83 -0.66 0.28 3.47
C PHE A 83 -0.35 0.69 2.02
N LEU A 84 -1.28 1.33 1.30
CA LEU A 84 -1.00 1.82 -0.05
C LEU A 84 -0.06 3.02 -0.03
N PHE A 85 -0.16 3.92 0.96
CA PHE A 85 0.84 4.97 1.18
C PHE A 85 2.23 4.38 1.40
N LEU A 86 2.34 3.40 2.29
CA LEU A 86 3.62 2.80 2.62
C LEU A 86 4.23 2.04 1.43
N VAL A 87 3.41 1.32 0.67
CA VAL A 87 3.82 0.65 -0.57
C VAL A 87 4.33 1.65 -1.59
N SER A 88 3.59 2.75 -1.80
CA SER A 88 4.02 3.81 -2.72
C SER A 88 5.41 4.33 -2.31
N GLN A 89 5.62 4.66 -1.03
CA GLN A 89 6.89 5.19 -0.56
C GLN A 89 8.04 4.17 -0.63
N LEU A 90 7.84 2.95 -0.15
CA LEU A 90 8.92 1.95 -0.10
C LEU A 90 9.38 1.56 -1.51
N PHE A 91 8.44 1.32 -2.42
CA PHE A 91 8.76 0.84 -3.76
C PHE A 91 8.92 1.96 -4.78
N GLN A 92 8.78 3.22 -4.36
CA GLN A 92 8.96 4.40 -5.23
C GLN A 92 8.06 4.33 -6.48
N VAL A 93 6.80 3.92 -6.28
CA VAL A 93 5.79 3.76 -7.33
C VAL A 93 4.57 4.62 -7.05
N ASN A 94 3.95 5.13 -8.11
CA ASN A 94 2.65 5.79 -8.03
C ASN A 94 1.54 4.74 -8.04
N LEU A 95 0.40 5.04 -7.42
CA LEU A 95 -0.74 4.13 -7.39
C LEU A 95 -2.02 4.84 -7.84
N ASN A 96 -2.81 4.16 -8.65
CA ASN A 96 -4.19 4.51 -8.95
C ASN A 96 -5.09 3.46 -8.33
N HIS A 97 -6.01 3.92 -7.52
CA HIS A 97 -6.94 3.03 -6.82
C HIS A 97 -8.36 3.48 -7.10
N ASN A 98 -9.09 2.69 -7.89
CA ASN A 98 -10.51 2.91 -8.15
C ASN A 98 -11.35 2.19 -7.09
N TYR A 99 -11.77 2.92 -6.06
CA TYR A 99 -12.65 2.40 -5.01
C TYR A 99 -14.11 2.75 -5.31
N CYS A 100 -14.93 1.76 -5.63
CA CYS A 100 -16.36 1.94 -5.92
C CYS A 100 -16.65 3.04 -6.98
N GLY A 101 -15.78 3.23 -7.97
CA GLY A 101 -15.91 4.28 -8.99
C GLY A 101 -15.18 5.59 -8.65
N HIS A 102 -14.68 5.74 -7.43
CA HIS A 102 -13.88 6.90 -7.01
C HIS A 102 -12.40 6.64 -7.25
N MET A 103 -11.79 7.43 -8.12
CA MET A 103 -10.36 7.36 -8.40
C MET A 103 -9.56 8.06 -7.30
N ILE A 104 -8.66 7.32 -6.68
CA ILE A 104 -7.73 7.82 -5.68
C ILE A 104 -6.32 7.69 -6.23
N GLN A 105 -5.51 8.72 -6.01
CA GLN A 105 -4.15 8.80 -6.52
C GLN A 105 -3.16 8.92 -5.37
N TYR A 106 -2.20 8.01 -5.35
CA TYR A 106 -1.02 8.08 -4.49
C TYR A 106 0.15 8.44 -5.40
N ARG A 107 0.84 9.54 -5.12
CA ARG A 107 1.85 10.11 -6.02
C ARG A 107 3.14 10.45 -5.31
N ILE A 108 4.25 10.11 -5.95
CA ILE A 108 5.61 10.56 -5.63
C ILE A 108 6.10 11.34 -6.84
N ASN A 109 6.69 12.50 -6.59
CA ASN A 109 7.25 13.33 -7.64
C ASN A 109 8.34 12.56 -8.41
N GLU A 110 8.48 12.83 -9.71
CA GLU A 110 9.52 12.26 -10.58
C GLU A 110 9.43 10.75 -10.85
N LYS A 111 8.37 10.06 -10.38
CA LYS A 111 8.12 8.65 -10.67
C LYS A 111 7.08 8.48 -11.77
N ASN A 112 7.39 7.65 -12.76
CA ASN A 112 6.50 7.40 -13.91
C ASN A 112 5.75 6.07 -13.83
N ARG A 113 6.23 5.10 -13.05
CA ARG A 113 5.57 3.81 -12.91
C ARG A 113 4.32 3.95 -12.04
N VAL A 114 3.17 3.56 -12.59
CA VAL A 114 1.88 3.60 -11.90
C VAL A 114 1.31 2.19 -11.77
N LEU A 115 1.01 1.75 -10.56
CA LEU A 115 0.27 0.51 -10.30
C LEU A 115 -1.23 0.81 -10.30
N GLN A 116 -2.01 -0.04 -10.96
CA GLN A 116 -3.46 0.10 -11.06
C GLN A 116 -4.13 -0.93 -10.15
N PHE A 117 -5.07 -0.44 -9.35
CA PHE A 117 -5.90 -1.23 -8.45
C PHE A 117 -7.36 -0.82 -8.56
N ARG A 118 -8.25 -1.77 -8.31
CA ARG A 118 -9.68 -1.54 -8.19
C ARG A 118 -10.20 -2.27 -6.96
N SER A 119 -11.10 -1.64 -6.22
CA SER A 119 -11.83 -2.36 -5.19
C SER A 119 -13.28 -1.92 -5.06
N ASN A 120 -14.08 -2.81 -4.48
CA ASN A 120 -15.43 -2.54 -4.05
C ASN A 120 -15.55 -2.88 -2.56
N LYS A 121 -16.77 -2.94 -2.03
CA LYS A 121 -17.03 -3.21 -0.60
C LYS A 121 -16.55 -4.59 -0.10
N SER A 122 -16.21 -5.52 -1.00
CA SER A 122 -15.87 -6.90 -0.64
C SER A 122 -14.59 -7.44 -1.28
N HIS A 123 -14.07 -6.80 -2.32
CA HIS A 123 -12.98 -7.34 -3.11
C HIS A 123 -12.00 -6.25 -3.55
N PHE A 124 -10.72 -6.63 -3.58
CA PHE A 124 -9.63 -5.84 -4.13
C PHE A 124 -8.98 -6.62 -5.27
N SER A 125 -8.84 -5.98 -6.42
CA SER A 125 -8.30 -6.57 -7.64
C SER A 125 -7.35 -5.60 -8.33
N VAL A 126 -6.67 -6.13 -9.34
CA VAL A 126 -5.70 -5.41 -10.16
C VAL A 126 -6.26 -5.06 -11.52
#